data_AF-A0A368YH25-F1
#
_entry.id   AF-A0A368YH25-F1
#
_cell.length_a   1.000
_cell.length_b   1.000
_cell.length_c   1.000
_cell.angle_alpha   90.00
_cell.angle_beta   90.00
_cell.angle_gamma   90.00
#
_symmetry.space_group_name_H-M   'P 1'
#
loop_
_entity.id
_entity.type
_entity.pdbx_description
1 polymer ?
#
loop_
_entity_poly.entity_id
_entity_poly.type
_entity_poly.pdbx_seq_one_letter_code
_entity_poly.pdbx_strand_id
1 'polypeptide(L)'
;MQTDILFGIHSEDMEEIKVVIEEILGRELEAREGFNWGHYYCLPFPERYLYLRYNEDNEDGEVMEHNFPDYPLLLYIYDAYRHPNYLTAVEARSDIFIELRTKRWDPKD
;
A
#
# COMPACT_ATOMS: atom_id res chain seq x y z
N MET A 1 9.63 -12.33 -12.95
CA MET A 1 8.99 -11.04 -13.22
C MET A 1 8.43 -10.54 -11.91
N GLN A 2 9.02 -9.49 -11.35
CA GLN A 2 8.49 -8.84 -10.16
C GLN A 2 7.42 -7.85 -10.60
N THR A 3 6.32 -7.75 -9.87
CA THR A 3 5.23 -6.82 -10.20
C THR A 3 4.80 -6.10 -8.95
N ASP A 4 5.02 -4.80 -8.95
CA ASP A 4 4.69 -3.94 -7.82
C ASP A 4 3.48 -3.09 -8.20
N ILE A 5 2.46 -3.10 -7.36
CA ILE A 5 1.20 -2.41 -7.61
C ILE A 5 1.01 -1.36 -6.52
N LEU A 6 0.60 -0.17 -6.94
CA LEU A 6 0.24 0.96 -6.08
C LEU A 6 -1.25 1.22 -6.20
N PHE A 7 -1.93 1.23 -5.07
CA PHE A 7 -3.31 1.65 -4.93
C PHE A 7 -3.38 2.99 -4.18
N GLY A 8 -4.29 3.85 -4.64
CA GLY A 8 -4.67 5.09 -3.98
C GLY A 8 -5.97 4.91 -3.22
N ILE A 9 -6.09 5.58 -2.09
CA ILE A 9 -7.26 5.57 -1.22
C ILE A 9 -7.63 7.02 -0.89
N HIS A 10 -8.91 7.38 -1.02
CA HIS A 10 -9.38 8.75 -0.76
C HIS A 10 -9.61 9.08 0.72
N SER A 11 -9.65 8.06 1.60
CA SER A 11 -9.75 8.28 3.04
C SER A 11 -8.47 8.92 3.59
N GLU A 12 -8.60 9.73 4.63
CA GLU A 12 -7.50 10.25 5.46
C GLU A 12 -7.32 9.42 6.74
N ASP A 13 -8.26 8.52 7.07
CA ASP A 13 -8.22 7.70 8.28
C ASP A 13 -7.45 6.40 8.00
N MET A 14 -6.16 6.39 8.35
CA MET A 14 -5.30 5.22 8.17
C MET A 14 -5.74 4.02 9.02
N GLU A 15 -6.30 4.25 10.21
CA GLU A 15 -6.74 3.17 11.10
C GLU A 15 -7.98 2.46 10.53
N GLU A 16 -8.93 3.23 9.98
CA GLU A 16 -10.10 2.67 9.30
C GLU A 16 -9.67 1.78 8.13
N ILE A 17 -8.75 2.27 7.29
CA ILE A 17 -8.27 1.52 6.13
C ILE A 17 -7.45 0.29 6.56
N LYS A 18 -6.66 0.40 7.62
CA LYS A 18 -5.96 -0.74 8.22
C LYS A 18 -6.96 -1.84 8.61
N VAL A 19 -8.04 -1.51 9.33
CA VAL A 19 -9.06 -2.49 9.71
C VAL A 19 -9.68 -3.15 8.47
N VAL A 20 -10.01 -2.39 7.43
CA VAL A 20 -10.54 -2.95 6.17
C VAL A 20 -9.55 -3.92 5.53
N ILE A 21 -8.26 -3.58 5.49
CA ILE A 21 -7.23 -4.48 4.94
C ILE A 21 -7.14 -5.75 5.79
N GLU A 22 -7.15 -5.64 7.11
CA GLU A 22 -7.08 -6.80 8.01
C GLU A 22 -8.28 -7.73 7.83
N GLU A 23 -9.48 -7.18 7.63
CA GLU A 23 -10.70 -7.93 7.36
C GLU A 23 -10.65 -8.69 6.02
N ILE A 24 -10.24 -8.02 4.93
CA ILE A 24 -10.22 -8.66 3.60
C ILE A 24 -9.06 -9.67 3.45
N LEU A 25 -7.96 -9.48 4.19
CA LEU A 25 -6.82 -10.39 4.18
C LEU A 25 -6.93 -11.49 5.24
N GLY A 26 -7.78 -11.31 6.24
CA GLY A 26 -7.87 -12.19 7.42
C GLY A 26 -6.58 -12.20 8.25
N ARG A 27 -5.86 -11.08 8.28
CA ARG A 27 -4.53 -10.96 8.91
C ARG A 27 -4.30 -9.59 9.50
N GLU A 28 -3.69 -9.55 10.68
CA GLU A 28 -3.32 -8.31 11.35
C GLU A 28 -2.07 -7.66 10.72
N LEU A 29 -2.10 -6.33 10.63
CA LEU A 29 -0.97 -5.48 10.25
C LEU A 29 -0.26 -4.94 11.50
N GLU A 30 1.05 -4.81 11.42
CA GLU A 30 1.88 -4.17 12.44
C GLU A 30 2.06 -2.69 12.14
N ALA A 31 1.83 -1.86 13.15
CA ALA A 31 2.26 -0.47 13.15
C ALA A 31 3.80 -0.39 13.19
N ARG A 32 4.36 0.50 12.38
CA ARG A 32 5.79 0.81 12.35
C ARG A 32 6.00 2.29 12.09
N GLU A 33 7.19 2.75 12.41
CA GLU A 33 7.62 4.13 12.16
C GLU A 33 8.88 4.13 11.29
N GLY A 34 8.91 5.02 10.30
CA GLY A 34 10.02 5.21 9.39
C GLY A 34 10.33 6.69 9.25
N PHE A 35 11.60 7.04 9.00
CA PHE A 35 12.06 8.43 9.00
C PHE A 35 11.26 9.34 8.04
N ASN A 36 11.22 8.98 6.75
CA ASN A 36 10.47 9.73 5.73
C ASN A 36 8.98 9.36 5.67
N TRP A 37 8.61 8.17 6.15
CA TRP A 37 7.25 7.65 5.97
C TRP A 37 6.34 7.96 7.16
N GLY A 38 6.91 8.43 8.28
CA GLY A 38 6.21 8.54 9.54
C GLY A 38 5.63 7.19 9.96
N HIS A 39 4.39 7.22 10.45
CA HIS A 39 3.63 6.04 10.82
C HIS A 39 3.11 5.29 9.58
N TYR A 40 3.29 3.97 9.56
CA TYR A 40 2.77 3.11 8.50
C TYR A 40 2.39 1.73 9.04
N TYR A 41 1.58 1.01 8.26
CA TYR A 41 1.17 -0.36 8.54
C TYR A 41 1.78 -1.32 7.53
N CYS A 42 2.28 -2.47 8.00
CA CYS A 42 2.75 -3.53 7.12
C CYS A 42 2.44 -4.91 7.70
N LEU A 43 2.58 -5.95 6.88
CA LEU A 43 2.50 -7.32 7.38
C LEU A 43 3.67 -7.65 8.33
N PRO A 44 3.46 -8.55 9.30
CA PRO A 44 4.51 -9.04 10.20
C PRO A 44 5.71 -9.64 9.46
N PHE A 45 6.90 -9.58 10.07
CA PHE A 45 8.10 -10.23 9.53
C PHE A 45 7.89 -11.75 9.39
N PRO A 46 8.34 -12.39 8.29
CA PRO A 46 9.20 -11.87 7.20
C PRO A 46 8.45 -11.25 6.00
N GLU A 47 7.13 -11.07 6.09
CA GLU A 47 6.24 -10.85 4.96
C GLU A 47 6.13 -9.38 4.53
N ARG A 48 7.26 -8.75 4.25
CA ARG A 48 7.39 -7.31 4.00
C ARG A 48 7.06 -6.89 2.56
N TYR A 49 5.91 -7.30 2.05
CA TYR A 49 5.48 -7.02 0.68
C TYR A 49 4.18 -6.19 0.60
N LEU A 50 3.57 -5.83 1.74
CA LEU A 50 2.39 -4.97 1.78
C LEU A 50 2.62 -3.80 2.75
N TYR A 51 2.35 -2.58 2.30
CA TYR A 51 2.54 -1.37 3.09
C TYR A 51 1.41 -0.36 2.87
N LEU A 52 0.73 0.04 3.93
CA LEU A 52 -0.23 1.15 3.96
C LEU A 52 0.45 2.35 4.63
N ARG A 53 0.44 3.51 3.97
CA ARG A 53 1.07 4.74 4.48
C ARG A 53 0.41 6.01 3.93
N TYR A 54 0.70 7.15 4.53
CA TYR A 54 0.33 8.46 3.99
C TYR A 54 1.12 8.74 2.70
N ASN A 55 0.50 9.51 1.80
CA ASN A 55 1.14 10.06 0.61
C ASN A 55 1.86 11.39 0.92
N GLU A 56 2.51 11.45 2.06
CA GLU A 56 3.11 12.67 2.60
C GLU A 56 4.45 12.30 3.24
N ASP A 57 5.49 13.07 2.97
CA ASP A 57 6.76 12.94 3.66
C ASP A 57 6.62 13.53 5.06
N ASN A 58 6.96 12.74 6.08
CA ASN A 58 6.77 13.11 7.48
C ASN A 58 7.71 14.24 7.95
N GLU A 59 8.78 14.55 7.21
CA GLU A 59 9.71 15.63 7.58
C GLU A 59 9.25 17.01 7.11
N ASP A 60 8.75 17.11 5.88
CA ASP A 60 8.44 18.39 5.24
C ASP A 60 6.98 18.55 4.77
N GLY A 61 6.16 17.49 4.84
CA GLY A 61 4.76 17.51 4.44
C GLY A 61 4.55 17.48 2.93
N GLU A 62 5.60 17.24 2.14
CA GLU A 62 5.49 17.18 0.68
C GLU A 62 4.86 15.86 0.21
N VAL A 63 4.11 15.92 -0.88
CA VAL A 63 3.47 14.72 -1.46
C VAL A 63 4.53 13.78 -2.01
N MET A 64 4.56 12.52 -1.57
CA MET A 64 5.61 11.59 -2.00
C MET A 64 5.40 11.06 -3.43
N GLU A 65 4.17 10.67 -3.80
CA GLU A 65 3.84 10.28 -5.17
C GLU A 65 3.19 11.46 -5.90
N HIS A 66 4.01 12.41 -6.37
CA HIS A 66 3.58 13.67 -7.00
C HIS A 66 2.62 13.53 -8.19
N ASN A 67 2.56 12.36 -8.85
CA ASN A 67 1.62 12.10 -9.94
C ASN A 67 0.19 11.80 -9.44
N PHE A 68 0.03 11.55 -8.14
CA PHE A 68 -1.21 11.10 -7.51
C PHE A 68 -1.52 11.90 -6.22
N PRO A 69 -1.51 13.25 -6.25
CA PRO A 69 -1.66 14.06 -5.04
C PRO A 69 -3.05 13.97 -4.40
N ASP A 70 -4.07 13.56 -5.17
CA ASP A 70 -5.47 13.49 -4.70
C ASP A 70 -5.77 12.25 -3.83
N TYR A 71 -4.76 11.42 -3.54
CA TYR A 71 -4.87 10.23 -2.71
C TYR A 71 -4.03 10.40 -1.44
N PRO A 72 -4.66 10.74 -0.30
CA PRO A 72 -3.95 10.94 0.96
C PRO A 72 -3.28 9.68 1.50
N LEU A 73 -3.85 8.51 1.19
CA LEU A 73 -3.34 7.21 1.60
C LEU A 73 -2.95 6.35 0.40
N LEU A 74 -1.88 5.58 0.57
CA LEU A 74 -1.34 4.68 -0.43
C LEU A 74 -1.17 3.27 0.13
N LEU A 75 -1.56 2.29 -0.67
CA LEU A 75 -1.29 0.87 -0.41
C LEU A 75 -0.36 0.31 -1.49
N TYR A 76 0.82 -0.14 -1.06
CA TYR A 76 1.80 -0.79 -1.90
C TYR A 76 1.71 -2.30 -1.73
N ILE A 77 1.64 -3.04 -2.85
CA ILE A 77 1.81 -4.50 -2.88
C ILE A 77 3.01 -4.82 -3.78
N TYR A 78 4.12 -5.22 -3.17
CA TYR A 78 5.33 -5.64 -3.85
C TYR A 78 5.25 -7.11 -4.26
N ASP A 79 5.85 -7.43 -5.41
CA ASP A 79 5.84 -8.78 -5.98
C ASP A 79 4.44 -9.46 -5.96
N ALA A 80 3.42 -8.68 -6.33
CA ALA A 80 2.01 -9.03 -6.21
C ALA A 80 1.63 -10.36 -6.87
N TYR A 81 2.33 -10.76 -7.94
CA TYR A 81 2.09 -12.07 -8.58
C TYR A 81 2.48 -13.28 -7.72
N ARG A 82 3.34 -13.10 -6.72
CA ARG A 82 3.61 -14.15 -5.71
C ARG A 82 2.55 -14.18 -4.61
N HIS A 83 1.72 -13.14 -4.51
CA HIS A 83 0.69 -12.98 -3.49
C HIS A 83 -0.70 -12.73 -4.13
N PRO A 84 -1.16 -13.59 -5.06
CA PRO A 84 -2.34 -13.34 -5.87
C PRO A 84 -3.62 -13.23 -5.04
N ASN A 85 -3.69 -13.93 -3.89
CA ASN A 85 -4.85 -13.85 -3.01
C ASN A 85 -5.03 -12.46 -2.40
N TYR A 86 -3.92 -11.77 -2.07
CA TYR A 86 -3.99 -10.44 -1.46
C TYR A 86 -4.33 -9.40 -2.51
N LEU A 87 -3.73 -9.52 -3.69
CA LEU A 87 -4.08 -8.69 -4.83
C LEU A 87 -5.57 -8.81 -5.16
N THR A 88 -6.08 -10.04 -5.31
CA THR A 88 -7.49 -10.28 -5.62
C THR A 88 -8.43 -9.72 -4.54
N ALA A 89 -8.06 -9.85 -3.26
CA ALA A 89 -8.87 -9.33 -2.15
C ALA A 89 -8.94 -7.79 -2.15
N VAL A 90 -7.82 -7.12 -2.44
CA VAL A 90 -7.75 -5.66 -2.57
C VAL A 90 -8.50 -5.18 -3.81
N GLU A 91 -8.30 -5.81 -4.97
CA GLU A 91 -9.01 -5.49 -6.22
C GLU A 91 -10.53 -5.68 -6.11
N ALA A 92 -10.99 -6.65 -5.31
CA ALA A 92 -12.40 -6.87 -5.03
C ALA A 92 -13.07 -5.68 -4.30
N ARG A 93 -12.27 -4.82 -3.66
CA ARG A 93 -12.70 -3.58 -2.97
C ARG A 93 -12.31 -2.33 -3.77
N SER A 94 -12.60 -2.34 -5.07
CA SER A 94 -12.40 -1.18 -5.97
C SER A 94 -13.24 0.06 -5.60
N ASP A 95 -14.18 -0.08 -4.66
CA ASP A 95 -14.86 1.05 -4.00
C ASP A 95 -13.94 1.85 -3.07
N ILE A 96 -12.84 1.24 -2.59
CA ILE A 96 -11.88 1.84 -1.66
C ILE A 96 -10.50 1.97 -2.31
N PHE A 97 -10.01 0.91 -2.96
CA PHE A 97 -8.65 0.83 -3.49
C PHE A 97 -8.67 1.06 -5.00
N ILE A 98 -8.14 2.22 -5.43
CA ILE A 98 -8.03 2.57 -6.85
C ILE A 98 -6.63 2.23 -7.34
N GLU A 99 -6.50 1.32 -8.30
CA GLU A 99 -5.17 1.03 -8.89
C GLU A 99 -4.63 2.27 -9.62
N LEU A 100 -3.49 2.78 -9.17
CA LEU A 100 -2.84 3.96 -9.74
C LEU A 100 -1.72 3.56 -10.70
N ARG A 101 -0.99 2.49 -10.38
CA ARG A 101 0.22 2.11 -11.11
C ARG A 101 0.55 0.64 -10.91
N THR A 102 0.81 -0.05 -12.01
CA THR A 102 1.45 -1.37 -12.05
C THR A 102 2.85 -1.24 -12.68
N LYS A 103 3.90 -1.58 -11.92
CA LYS A 103 5.29 -1.64 -12.40
C LYS A 103 5.70 -3.10 -12.57
N ARG A 104 6.16 -3.47 -13.77
CA ARG A 104 6.70 -4.79 -14.06
C ARG A 104 8.21 -4.70 -14.24
N TRP A 105 8.94 -5.52 -13.50
CA TRP A 105 10.38 -5.69 -13.63
C TRP A 105 10.69 -7.05 -14.26
N ASP A 106 11.37 -7.01 -15.42
CA ASP A 106 12.04 -8.18 -16.00
C ASP A 106 13.54 -8.07 -15.70
N PRO A 107 14.16 -9.04 -15.00
CA PRO A 107 15.59 -9.03 -14.71
C PRO A 107 16.51 -9.18 -15.95
N LYS A 108 15.98 -9.02 -17.17
CA LYS A 108 16.71 -9.08 -18.43
C LYS A 108 17.07 -7.71 -19.02
N ASP A 109 16.68 -6.62 -18.36
CA ASP A 109 17.10 -5.25 -18.70
C ASP A 109 18.37 -4.83 -17.94
#